data_AF-A0A6B3D0P3-F1
#
_entry.id   AF-A0A6B3D0P3-F1
#
_cell.length_a   1.000
_cell.length_b   1.000
_cell.length_c   1.000
_cell.angle_alpha   90.00
_cell.angle_beta   90.00
_cell.angle_gamma   90.00
#
_symmetry.space_group_name_H-M   'P 1'
#
loop_
_entity.id
_entity.type
_entity.pdbx_description
1 polymer ?
#
loop_
_entity_poly.entity_id
_entity_poly.type
_entity_poly.pdbx_seq_one_letter_code
_entity_poly.pdbx_strand_id
1 'polypeptide(L)'
;HEMLTTVLGLLADGTCPEAPVTTWDMREAPDAFRHLQQARHVGKIVLTLPPPLDPDGTVLITGGTGTLGALVARHLVTTHGARHLLLAGR
;
A
#
# COMPACT_ATOMS: atom_id res chain seq x y z
N HIS A 1 13.58 7.19 -23.57
CA HIS A 1 12.32 7.10 -22.82
C HIS A 1 11.07 7.13 -23.69
N GLU A 2 11.17 7.31 -25.01
CA GLU A 2 10.01 7.42 -25.92
C GLU A 2 9.02 6.26 -25.83
N MET A 3 9.51 5.00 -25.85
CA MET A 3 8.65 3.82 -25.71
C MET A 3 7.81 3.82 -24.41
N LEU A 4 8.40 4.20 -23.26
CA LEU A 4 7.70 4.22 -21.98
C LEU A 4 6.61 5.30 -21.97
N THR A 5 6.92 6.49 -22.48
CA THR A 5 5.95 7.59 -22.60
C THR A 5 4.79 7.19 -23.52
N THR A 6 5.07 6.56 -24.65
CA THR A 6 4.04 6.07 -25.59
C THR A 6 3.15 5.00 -24.95
N VAL A 7 3.73 4.00 -24.28
CA VAL A 7 2.96 2.94 -23.61
C VAL A 7 2.11 3.50 -22.46
N LEU A 8 2.65 4.43 -21.67
CA LEU A 8 1.89 5.08 -20.60
C LEU A 8 0.73 5.91 -21.14
N GLY A 9 0.90 6.60 -22.27
CA GLY A 9 -0.19 7.30 -22.96
C GLY A 9 -1.31 6.34 -23.38
N LEU A 10 -0.95 5.23 -24.04
CA LEU A 10 -1.92 4.21 -24.45
C LEU A 10 -2.71 3.62 -23.27
N LEU A 11 -2.05 3.39 -22.12
CA LEU A 11 -2.70 2.92 -20.90
C LEU A 11 -3.62 3.98 -20.29
N ALA A 12 -3.18 5.25 -20.22
CA ALA A 12 -3.96 6.35 -19.66
C ALA A 12 -5.23 6.63 -20.48
N ASP A 13 -5.15 6.48 -21.80
CA ASP A 13 -6.28 6.68 -22.71
C ASP A 13 -7.24 5.46 -22.75
N GLY A 14 -6.97 4.41 -21.98
CA GLY A 14 -7.82 3.21 -21.88
C GLY A 14 -7.83 2.33 -23.14
N THR A 15 -6.93 2.57 -24.09
CA THR A 15 -6.85 1.81 -25.36
C THR A 15 -6.36 0.38 -25.17
N CYS A 16 -5.71 0.10 -24.03
CA CYS A 16 -5.31 -1.23 -23.62
C CYS A 16 -6.18 -1.68 -22.43
N PRO A 17 -6.84 -2.85 -22.49
CA PRO A 17 -7.59 -3.37 -21.37
C PRO A 17 -6.65 -3.64 -20.18
N GLU A 18 -7.11 -3.32 -18.97
CA GLU A 18 -6.35 -3.63 -17.75
C GLU A 18 -6.14 -5.14 -17.65
N ALA A 19 -4.87 -5.56 -17.60
CA ALA A 19 -4.55 -6.96 -17.36
C ALA A 19 -4.91 -7.32 -15.91
N PRO A 20 -5.50 -8.51 -15.64
CA PRO A 20 -5.72 -8.97 -14.27
C PRO A 20 -4.44 -8.87 -13.44
N VAL A 21 -4.53 -8.26 -12.25
CA VAL A 21 -3.40 -8.08 -11.33
C VAL A 21 -3.60 -8.95 -10.11
N THR A 22 -2.61 -9.77 -9.78
CA THR A 22 -2.54 -10.50 -8.51
C THR A 22 -1.49 -9.82 -7.63
N THR A 23 -1.92 -9.22 -6.52
CA THR A 23 -1.05 -8.50 -5.60
C THR A 23 -0.64 -9.37 -4.43
N TRP A 24 0.65 -9.34 -4.07
CA TRP A 24 1.21 -9.95 -2.86
C TRP A 24 1.98 -8.90 -2.08
N ASP A 25 1.96 -8.97 -0.76
CA ASP A 25 2.87 -8.16 0.03
C ASP A 25 4.32 -8.58 -0.23
N MET A 26 5.27 -7.65 -0.27
CA MET A 26 6.69 -7.97 -0.45
C MET A 26 7.20 -8.93 0.63
N ARG A 27 6.62 -8.90 1.84
CA ARG A 27 6.95 -9.84 2.93
C ARG A 27 6.62 -11.29 2.57
N GLU A 28 5.74 -11.51 1.60
CA GLU A 28 5.31 -12.82 1.09
C GLU A 28 5.94 -13.15 -0.28
N ALA A 29 6.97 -12.40 -0.70
CA ALA A 29 7.59 -12.58 -2.02
C ALA A 29 7.98 -14.04 -2.36
N PRO A 30 8.51 -14.87 -1.44
CA PRO A 30 8.80 -16.27 -1.73
C PRO A 30 7.56 -17.06 -2.22
N ASP A 31 6.39 -16.79 -1.66
CA ASP A 31 5.14 -17.45 -2.04
C ASP A 31 4.62 -16.94 -3.38
N ALA A 32 4.77 -15.63 -3.63
CA ALA A 32 4.48 -15.03 -4.93
C ALA A 32 5.36 -15.63 -6.06
N PHE A 33 6.66 -15.81 -5.82
CA PHE A 33 7.55 -16.46 -6.78
C PHE A 33 7.20 -17.94 -6.98
N ARG A 34 6.80 -18.66 -5.93
CA ARG A 34 6.32 -20.04 -6.06
C ARG A 34 5.05 -20.10 -6.94
N HIS A 35 4.12 -19.17 -6.73
CA HIS A 35 2.91 -19.05 -7.54
C HIS A 35 3.22 -18.79 -9.01
N LEU A 36 4.16 -17.87 -9.29
CA LEU A 36 4.68 -17.60 -10.64
C LEU A 36 5.27 -18.85 -11.29
N GLN A 37 6.19 -19.53 -10.59
CA GLN A 37 6.88 -20.72 -11.10
C GLN A 37 5.92 -21.88 -11.42
N GLN A 38 4.79 -21.94 -10.73
CA GLN A 38 3.77 -22.96 -10.94
C GLN A 38 2.79 -22.59 -12.08
N ALA A 39 3.03 -21.46 -12.76
CA ALA A 39 2.23 -20.96 -13.89
C ALA A 39 0.72 -20.87 -13.60
N ARG A 40 0.34 -20.63 -12.33
CA ARG A 40 -1.07 -20.55 -11.90
C ARG A 40 -1.68 -19.16 -12.02
N HIS A 41 -0.89 -18.16 -12.39
CA HIS A 41 -1.36 -16.79 -12.60
C HIS A 41 -1.84 -16.55 -14.04
N VAL A 42 -2.74 -15.58 -14.19
CA VAL A 42 -3.07 -14.92 -15.45
C VAL A 42 -2.80 -13.43 -15.25
N GLY A 43 -2.18 -12.78 -16.24
CA GLY A 43 -1.87 -11.35 -16.16
C GLY A 43 -0.59 -11.05 -15.37
N LYS A 44 -0.62 -10.00 -14.54
CA LYS A 44 0.57 -9.47 -13.85
C LYS A 44 0.57 -9.87 -12.37
N ILE A 45 1.69 -10.39 -11.87
CA ILE A 45 1.96 -10.47 -10.43
C ILE A 45 2.67 -9.19 -10.00
N VAL A 46 2.17 -8.55 -8.96
CA VAL A 46 2.72 -7.30 -8.41
C VAL A 46 3.05 -7.51 -6.93
N LEU A 47 4.27 -7.16 -6.54
CA LEU A 47 4.67 -7.09 -5.13
C LEU A 47 4.40 -5.67 -4.61
N THR A 48 3.66 -5.57 -3.52
CA THR A 48 3.38 -4.30 -2.84
C THR A 48 4.32 -4.12 -1.66
N LEU A 49 4.84 -2.90 -1.52
CA LEU A 49 5.52 -2.48 -0.31
C LEU A 49 4.50 -1.77 0.57
N PRO A 50 4.41 -2.08 1.88
CA PRO A 50 3.61 -1.26 2.78
C PRO A 50 4.15 0.17 2.74
N PRO A 51 3.32 1.17 2.40
CA PRO A 51 3.79 2.54 2.33
C PRO A 51 4.24 2.99 3.72
N PRO A 52 5.38 3.70 3.83
CA PRO A 52 5.73 4.34 5.09
C PRO A 52 4.63 5.34 5.46
N LEU A 53 4.50 5.62 6.76
CA LEU A 53 3.65 6.73 7.21
C LEU A 53 4.21 8.04 6.66
N ASP A 54 3.34 8.83 6.03
CA ASP A 54 3.67 10.20 5.61
C ASP A 54 3.86 11.06 6.88
N PRO A 55 5.07 11.58 7.16
CA PRO A 55 5.31 12.41 8.34
C PRO A 55 4.47 13.68 8.37
N ASP A 56 4.06 14.19 7.21
CA ASP A 56 3.25 15.40 7.06
C ASP A 56 1.76 15.06 6.85
N GLY A 57 1.42 13.78 6.74
CA GLY A 57 0.05 13.26 6.67
C GLY A 57 -0.63 13.18 8.04
N THR A 58 -1.97 13.13 8.04
CA THR A 58 -2.77 12.98 9.27
C THR A 58 -3.21 11.52 9.49
N VAL A 59 -2.92 10.98 10.68
CA VAL A 59 -3.37 9.65 11.09
C VAL A 59 -4.67 9.73 11.90
N LEU A 60 -5.73 9.08 11.41
CA LEU A 60 -7.01 8.94 12.12
C LEU A 60 -6.98 7.71 13.04
N ILE A 61 -7.25 7.93 14.34
CA ILE A 61 -7.40 6.85 15.33
C ILE A 61 -8.84 6.86 15.85
N THR A 62 -9.60 5.83 15.50
CA THR A 62 -10.95 5.59 16.02
C THR A 62 -10.88 4.89 17.38
N GLY A 63 -11.73 5.31 18.33
CA GLY A 63 -11.56 4.94 19.74
C GLY A 63 -10.27 5.53 20.36
N GLY A 64 -9.73 6.61 19.76
CA GLY A 64 -8.43 7.18 20.11
C GLY A 64 -8.33 7.72 21.53
N THR A 65 -9.47 8.04 22.15
CA THR A 65 -9.56 8.52 23.54
C THR A 65 -9.56 7.41 24.59
N GLY A 66 -9.69 6.13 24.18
CA GLY A 66 -9.61 4.98 25.08
C GLY A 66 -8.17 4.55 25.36
N THR A 67 -7.98 3.66 26.34
CA THR A 67 -6.64 3.20 26.79
C THR A 67 -5.75 2.69 25.65
N LEU A 68 -6.29 1.81 24.79
CA LEU A 68 -5.54 1.29 23.64
C LEU A 68 -5.29 2.37 22.58
N GLY A 69 -6.28 3.22 22.31
CA GLY A 69 -6.16 4.35 21.40
C GLY A 69 -5.02 5.29 21.80
N ALA A 70 -4.92 5.61 23.09
CA ALA A 70 -3.85 6.45 23.63
C ALA A 70 -2.46 5.78 23.56
N LEU A 71 -2.38 4.45 23.75
CA LEU A 71 -1.15 3.68 23.58
C LEU A 71 -0.67 3.69 22.13
N VAL A 72 -1.59 3.44 21.18
CA VAL A 72 -1.29 3.48 19.74
C VAL A 72 -0.91 4.88 19.30
N ALA A 73 -1.65 5.92 19.72
CA ALA A 73 -1.33 7.31 19.42
C ALA A 73 0.09 7.68 19.86
N ARG A 74 0.46 7.32 21.09
CA ARG A 74 1.82 7.54 21.60
C ARG A 74 2.86 6.79 20.77
N HIS A 75 2.63 5.51 20.47
CA HIS A 75 3.57 4.72 19.67
C HIS A 75 3.79 5.30 18.28
N LEU A 76 2.73 5.78 17.63
CA LEU A 76 2.81 6.44 16.32
C LEU A 76 3.63 7.72 16.37
N VAL A 77 3.48 8.53 17.42
CA VAL A 77 4.30 9.74 17.60
C VAL A 77 5.76 9.39 17.88
N THR A 78 6.01 8.50 18.85
CA THR A 78 7.38 8.26 19.34
C THR A 78 8.22 7.36 18.45
N THR A 79 7.60 6.37 17.81
CA THR A 79 8.31 5.34 17.03
C THR A 79 8.20 5.58 15.54
N HIS A 80 7.06 6.10 15.07
CA HIS A 80 6.82 6.32 13.64
C HIS A 80 6.86 7.80 13.22
N GLY A 81 7.06 8.73 14.17
CA GLY A 81 7.22 10.15 13.87
C GLY A 81 5.95 10.85 13.37
N ALA A 82 4.77 10.29 13.62
CA ALA A 82 3.51 10.91 13.21
C ALA A 82 3.32 12.27 13.90
N ARG A 83 3.06 13.33 13.10
CA ARG A 83 2.96 14.72 13.60
C ARG A 83 1.52 15.20 13.71
N HIS A 84 0.63 14.67 12.88
CA HIS A 84 -0.77 15.06 12.82
C HIS A 84 -1.64 13.86 13.17
N LEU A 85 -2.32 13.92 14.32
CA LEU A 85 -3.24 12.88 14.77
C LEU A 85 -4.65 13.44 14.88
N LEU A 86 -5.63 12.70 14.37
CA LEU A 86 -7.04 12.93 14.64
C LEU A 86 -7.56 11.78 15.52
N LEU A 87 -7.90 12.10 16.78
CA LEU A 87 -8.45 11.13 17.71
C LEU A 87 -9.98 11.22 17.68
N ALA A 88 -10.64 10.21 17.14
CA ALA A 88 -12.09 10.13 17.13
C ALA A 88 -12.56 9.17 18.23
N GLY A 89 -13.53 9.58 19.04
CA GLY A 89 -14.11 8.79 20.12
C GLY A 89 -15.42 9.41 20.61
N ARG A 90 -16.24 8.61 21.29
CA ARG A 90 -17.50 9.05 21.93
C ARG A 90 -17.35 9.05 23.44
#